data_AF-A0A8C7ISX1-F1
#
_entry.id   AF-A0A8C7ISX1-F1
#
_cell.length_a   1.000
_cell.length_b   1.000
_cell.length_c   1.000
_cell.angle_alpha   90.00
_cell.angle_beta   90.00
_cell.angle_gamma   90.00
#
_symmetry.space_group_name_H-M   'P 1'
#
loop_
_entity.id
_entity.type
_entity.pdbx_description
1 polymer ?
#
loop_
_entity_poly.entity_id
_entity_poly.type
_entity_poly.pdbx_seq_one_letter_code
_entity_poly.pdbx_strand_id
1 'polypeptide(L)'
;MGLRPRARSGGETNTGLRLGPRGTPTGLRLGPRGTPTGLRLGPRGTPTGLRLGPRGTPTGLRLGPRGTPTGLRLGPRGTPTGLRLGLWILCFSWFCFTAHAQMKIPPETVQFWANILSVQLRETTTRYSGANILQKKLKDVESIIKIVDIDGRDQVRDFAEDMERMLGSKMKSVKRLAESAEDADLYHDFNKTLEFDYYNSMLVNTADEDGNFIELGGEFPLEKNKHFNNLPVNTLQSDVQVPTNVYNKDAYILNGIYWSEALNDVFMNNFQKDPTLTWQYFGSSSGFFRIYPGIKWTPDSNGVAAFDCRNRNWYIQAATSPKDIIIVVDISGSMKGLKMTIAKHTINTILDTLGENDFVNVIAYTDYVRYVEPCFKGTLVQADLDNREHFKVLVDELHVKGEGKVAKAMKESFKILNEAATKGQGSLCNQAIMLITDGAMEDFKDVFEEFNWPDRRVRLFTYLIGREMTFADNTKWIACNNKGYYTHISTLADVQENVMEYLHVLSRPMVINHNHDIIWTEAYMDTVVSTAAILTQWALPNNCSTFCLFFQDPNLHFLWLQRQRVAVAFNHICHLTLPCLKVNCLL
;
A
#
# COMPACT_ATOMS: atom_id res chain seq x y z
N MET A 1 3.34 -41.55 29.75
CA MET A 1 4.60 -42.29 29.88
C MET A 1 4.65 -43.40 28.85
N GLY A 2 5.50 -43.25 27.83
CA GLY A 2 5.70 -44.25 26.79
C GLY A 2 7.07 -44.01 26.18
N LEU A 3 8.01 -44.85 26.58
CA LEU A 3 9.46 -44.76 26.35
C LEU A 3 9.80 -44.38 24.89
N ARG A 4 10.67 -43.37 24.71
CA ARG A 4 11.45 -43.17 23.48
C ARG A 4 12.82 -43.84 23.68
N PRO A 5 13.07 -45.08 23.23
CA PRO A 5 14.42 -45.58 23.17
C PRO A 5 15.10 -44.98 21.93
N ARG A 6 16.04 -44.07 22.16
CA ARG A 6 17.00 -43.58 21.16
C ARG A 6 18.24 -44.46 21.27
N ALA A 7 18.38 -45.49 20.43
CA ALA A 7 19.60 -46.31 20.40
C ALA A 7 20.45 -45.92 19.18
N ARG A 8 21.63 -45.34 19.44
CA ARG A 8 22.70 -45.08 18.46
C ARG A 8 23.62 -46.31 18.38
N SER A 9 24.07 -46.59 17.16
CA SER A 9 25.27 -47.35 16.74
C SER A 9 25.90 -48.35 17.73
N GLY A 10 25.52 -49.61 17.59
CA GLY A 10 26.23 -50.79 18.10
C GLY A 10 25.63 -52.02 17.43
N GLY A 11 26.45 -52.92 16.88
CA GLY A 11 25.96 -54.10 16.17
C GLY A 11 25.42 -55.14 17.14
N GLU A 12 24.11 -55.13 17.40
CA GLU A 12 23.43 -56.18 18.16
C GLU A 12 22.05 -56.53 17.55
N THR A 13 21.74 -57.82 17.52
CA THR A 13 20.50 -58.43 17.02
C THR A 13 19.39 -58.33 18.06
N ASN A 14 18.35 -57.53 17.81
CA ASN A 14 17.17 -57.48 18.70
C ASN A 14 16.20 -58.63 18.40
N THR A 15 16.02 -59.53 19.37
CA THR A 15 15.08 -60.65 19.35
C THR A 15 13.67 -60.22 19.82
N GLY A 16 12.66 -60.37 18.95
CA GLY A 16 11.22 -60.47 19.25
C GLY A 16 10.52 -59.34 20.02
N LEU A 17 9.70 -58.50 19.33
CA LEU A 17 8.81 -57.51 19.96
C LEU A 17 7.33 -57.95 19.86
N ARG A 18 6.66 -58.13 21.01
CA ARG A 18 5.22 -58.51 21.10
C ARG A 18 4.42 -57.39 21.76
N LEU A 19 3.47 -56.80 21.03
CA LEU A 19 2.60 -55.73 21.55
C LEU A 19 1.23 -56.27 21.94
N GLY A 20 0.65 -55.68 23.01
CA GLY A 20 -0.68 -56.03 23.50
C GLY A 20 -1.81 -55.71 22.51
N PRO A 21 -3.07 -56.10 22.82
CA PRO A 21 -4.19 -56.14 21.87
C PRO A 21 -4.59 -54.81 21.21
N ARG A 22 -4.16 -53.65 21.76
CA ARG A 22 -4.36 -52.30 21.18
C ARG A 22 -3.07 -51.52 20.93
N GLY A 23 -1.90 -52.15 21.01
CA GLY A 23 -0.62 -51.46 20.84
C GLY A 23 -0.32 -51.11 19.38
N THR A 24 -0.01 -49.84 19.10
CA THR A 24 0.39 -49.32 17.78
C THR A 24 1.81 -48.77 17.83
N PRO A 25 2.81 -49.41 17.20
CA PRO A 25 4.15 -48.83 17.10
C PRO A 25 4.18 -47.80 15.96
N THR A 26 4.46 -46.54 16.30
CA THR A 26 4.73 -45.45 15.34
C THR A 26 6.24 -45.25 15.16
N GLY A 27 6.73 -45.24 13.92
CA GLY A 27 8.07 -44.75 13.58
C GLY A 27 9.25 -45.68 13.86
N LEU A 28 9.06 -47.00 13.80
CA LEU A 28 10.11 -48.00 14.05
C LEU A 28 11.08 -48.09 12.85
N ARG A 29 12.35 -47.72 13.05
CA ARG A 29 13.40 -47.71 12.00
C ARG A 29 14.53 -48.66 12.38
N LEU A 30 14.78 -49.68 11.54
CA LEU A 30 15.86 -50.64 11.76
C LEU A 30 17.09 -50.27 10.92
N GLY A 31 18.28 -50.48 11.50
CA GLY A 31 19.55 -50.20 10.85
C GLY A 31 19.82 -51.05 9.60
N PRO A 32 20.87 -50.75 8.82
CA PRO A 32 21.09 -51.31 7.48
C PRO A 32 21.27 -52.83 7.39
N ARG A 33 21.56 -53.53 8.50
CA ARG A 33 21.66 -55.00 8.59
C ARG A 33 20.68 -55.64 9.60
N GLY A 34 19.73 -54.88 10.15
CA GLY A 34 18.80 -55.41 11.15
C GLY A 34 17.72 -56.31 10.53
N THR A 35 17.56 -57.52 11.05
CA THR A 35 16.49 -58.47 10.69
C THR A 35 15.49 -58.59 11.84
N PRO A 36 14.24 -58.10 11.70
CA PRO A 36 13.23 -58.33 12.72
C PRO A 36 12.68 -59.75 12.58
N THR A 37 12.99 -60.62 13.53
CA THR A 37 12.32 -61.92 13.68
C THR A 37 11.11 -61.80 14.62
N GLY A 38 9.93 -62.22 14.16
CA GLY A 38 8.80 -62.54 15.03
C GLY A 38 7.90 -61.38 15.50
N LEU A 39 7.73 -60.32 14.70
CA LEU A 39 6.84 -59.19 15.05
C LEU A 39 5.36 -59.58 14.88
N ARG A 40 4.62 -59.70 16.00
CA ARG A 40 3.18 -60.01 16.03
C ARG A 40 2.37 -58.83 16.56
N LEU A 41 1.38 -58.38 15.77
CA LEU A 41 0.45 -57.33 16.16
C LEU A 41 -0.91 -57.92 16.58
N GLY A 42 -1.53 -57.30 17.58
CA GLY A 42 -2.86 -57.66 18.07
C GLY A 42 -3.97 -57.42 17.04
N PRO A 43 -5.19 -57.94 17.28
CA PRO A 43 -6.27 -58.00 16.29
C PRO A 43 -6.79 -56.65 15.77
N ARG A 44 -6.48 -55.52 16.42
CA ARG A 44 -6.85 -54.15 15.99
C ARG A 44 -5.65 -53.20 15.82
N GLY A 45 -4.41 -53.70 15.89
CA GLY A 45 -3.22 -52.84 15.77
C GLY A 45 -2.86 -52.51 14.32
N THR A 46 -2.70 -51.23 14.00
CA THR A 46 -2.19 -50.74 12.70
C THR A 46 -0.80 -50.11 12.88
N PRO A 47 0.25 -50.64 12.23
CA PRO A 47 1.57 -50.01 12.30
C PRO A 47 1.63 -48.85 11.29
N THR A 48 2.14 -47.70 11.72
CA THR A 48 2.37 -46.52 10.87
C THR A 48 3.87 -46.24 10.78
N GLY A 49 4.40 -46.17 9.55
CA GLY A 49 5.76 -45.68 9.27
C GLY A 49 6.91 -46.65 9.58
N LEU A 50 6.77 -47.94 9.26
CA LEU A 50 7.82 -48.95 9.43
C LEU A 50 8.79 -48.96 8.24
N ARG A 51 10.06 -48.63 8.47
CA ARG A 51 11.12 -48.58 7.44
C ARG A 51 12.23 -49.60 7.72
N LEU A 52 12.49 -50.45 6.73
CA LEU A 52 13.58 -51.43 6.76
C LEU A 52 14.81 -50.92 5.97
N GLY A 53 16.00 -51.21 6.49
CA GLY A 53 17.27 -50.88 5.84
C GLY A 53 17.51 -51.67 4.55
N PRO A 54 18.48 -51.24 3.71
CA PRO A 54 18.66 -51.73 2.33
C PRO A 54 19.00 -53.22 2.18
N ARG A 55 19.46 -53.91 3.24
CA ARG A 55 19.75 -55.36 3.24
C ARG A 55 18.95 -56.18 4.27
N GLY A 56 17.95 -55.59 4.92
CA GLY A 56 17.14 -56.31 5.92
C GLY A 56 16.06 -57.17 5.29
N THR A 57 16.00 -58.46 5.66
CA THR A 57 14.92 -59.39 5.29
C THR A 57 13.99 -59.62 6.50
N PRO A 58 12.69 -59.31 6.41
CA PRO A 58 11.76 -59.59 7.51
C PRO A 58 11.31 -61.06 7.45
N THR A 59 11.45 -61.80 8.55
CA THR A 59 10.90 -63.15 8.70
C THR A 59 9.81 -63.17 9.77
N GLY A 60 8.61 -63.64 9.39
CA GLY A 60 7.53 -63.95 10.34
C GLY A 60 6.62 -62.80 10.78
N LEU A 61 6.40 -61.78 9.95
CA LEU A 61 5.44 -60.70 10.24
C LEU A 61 3.99 -61.18 10.10
N ARG A 62 3.20 -61.12 11.18
CA ARG A 62 1.79 -61.57 11.21
C ARG A 62 0.86 -60.43 11.62
N LEU A 63 -0.06 -60.08 10.73
CA LEU A 63 -1.11 -59.06 10.95
C LEU A 63 -2.44 -59.73 11.36
N GLY A 64 -3.20 -59.04 12.20
CA GLY A 64 -4.54 -59.45 12.60
C GLY A 64 -5.60 -59.21 11.51
N PRO A 65 -6.77 -59.87 11.60
CA PRO A 65 -7.77 -59.95 10.54
C PRO A 65 -8.47 -58.62 10.16
N ARG A 66 -8.25 -57.52 10.91
CA ARG A 66 -8.83 -56.19 10.62
C ARG A 66 -7.80 -55.05 10.49
N GLY A 67 -6.50 -55.36 10.45
CA GLY A 67 -5.44 -54.35 10.36
C GLY A 67 -4.90 -54.18 8.93
N THR A 68 -4.97 -52.96 8.38
CA THR A 68 -4.33 -52.59 7.10
C THR A 68 -3.08 -51.74 7.37
N PRO A 69 -1.89 -52.08 6.86
CA PRO A 69 -0.69 -51.29 7.10
C PRO A 69 -0.69 -50.04 6.22
N THR A 70 -0.36 -48.88 6.81
CA THR A 70 -0.10 -47.64 6.07
C THR A 70 1.39 -47.30 6.15
N GLY A 71 2.06 -47.23 4.99
CA GLY A 71 3.43 -46.71 4.89
C GLY A 71 4.59 -47.70 5.15
N LEU A 72 4.46 -48.97 4.72
CA LEU A 72 5.59 -49.92 4.72
C LEU A 72 6.53 -49.65 3.53
N ARG A 73 7.81 -49.34 3.78
CA ARG A 73 8.83 -49.18 2.72
C ARG A 73 9.95 -50.20 2.89
N LEU A 74 10.14 -51.05 1.88
CA LEU A 74 11.24 -52.02 1.77
C LEU A 74 12.42 -51.42 0.99
N GLY A 75 13.64 -51.81 1.37
CA GLY A 75 14.85 -51.42 0.67
C GLY A 75 15.06 -52.21 -0.64
N PRO A 76 15.88 -51.70 -1.58
CA PRO A 76 15.94 -52.16 -2.97
C PRO A 76 16.50 -53.58 -3.20
N ARG A 77 17.00 -54.27 -2.16
CA ARG A 77 17.55 -55.64 -2.27
C ARG A 77 16.95 -56.66 -1.29
N GLY A 78 15.87 -56.33 -0.58
CA GLY A 78 15.22 -57.25 0.37
C GLY A 78 14.03 -58.00 -0.26
N THR A 79 14.06 -59.34 -0.26
CA THR A 79 12.93 -60.19 -0.64
C THR A 79 12.21 -60.71 0.62
N PRO A 80 10.87 -60.62 0.73
CA PRO A 80 10.15 -61.15 1.89
C PRO A 80 10.00 -62.67 1.77
N THR A 81 10.59 -63.43 2.69
CA THR A 81 10.31 -64.86 2.84
C THR A 81 9.25 -65.07 3.93
N GLY A 82 8.05 -65.51 3.54
CA GLY A 82 7.01 -65.96 4.48
C GLY A 82 5.79 -65.05 4.70
N LEU A 83 5.41 -64.24 3.71
CA LEU A 83 4.15 -63.48 3.74
C LEU A 83 3.00 -64.34 3.18
N ARG A 84 2.29 -65.07 4.07
CA ARG A 84 1.11 -65.88 3.70
C ARG A 84 -0.13 -64.98 3.54
N LEU A 85 -0.39 -64.52 2.31
CA LEU A 85 -1.70 -64.03 1.85
C LEU A 85 -2.31 -65.10 0.95
N GLY A 86 -3.56 -65.50 1.21
CA GLY A 86 -4.20 -66.63 0.54
C GLY A 86 -4.45 -66.42 -0.96
N LEU A 87 -3.56 -67.00 -1.78
CA LEU A 87 -3.79 -67.83 -2.98
C LEU A 87 -5.11 -67.61 -3.77
N TRP A 88 -5.02 -67.01 -4.98
CA TRP A 88 -5.43 -67.58 -6.29
C TRP A 88 -5.40 -66.52 -7.41
N ILE A 89 -4.23 -66.20 -7.97
CA ILE A 89 -4.08 -65.61 -9.31
C ILE A 89 -2.73 -66.09 -9.87
N LEU A 90 -2.74 -66.80 -10.99
CA LEU A 90 -1.77 -66.72 -12.10
C LEU A 90 -2.04 -67.85 -13.09
N CYS A 91 -2.69 -67.53 -14.20
CA CYS A 91 -2.49 -68.25 -15.44
C CYS A 91 -2.70 -67.29 -16.61
N PHE A 92 -1.66 -67.19 -17.44
CA PHE A 92 -1.63 -66.62 -18.79
C PHE A 92 -1.48 -65.10 -18.96
N SER A 93 -0.24 -64.68 -18.71
CA SER A 93 0.46 -63.71 -19.55
C SER A 93 0.81 -64.30 -20.92
N TRP A 94 0.15 -63.88 -22.00
CA TRP A 94 0.77 -63.55 -23.29
C TRP A 94 -0.30 -63.09 -24.28
N PHE A 95 0.09 -62.19 -25.20
CA PHE A 95 -0.72 -61.29 -26.04
C PHE A 95 -1.07 -59.96 -25.35
N CYS A 96 -0.21 -58.94 -25.47
CA CYS A 96 -0.05 -58.04 -26.63
C CYS A 96 -1.02 -56.84 -26.59
N PHE A 97 -0.39 -55.67 -26.56
CA PHE A 97 -0.89 -54.34 -26.93
C PHE A 97 -1.94 -53.64 -26.05
N THR A 98 -1.50 -52.49 -25.53
CA THR A 98 -2.29 -51.28 -25.23
C THR A 98 -3.67 -51.49 -24.62
N ALA A 99 -3.71 -51.58 -23.30
CA ALA A 99 -4.88 -51.15 -22.55
C ALA A 99 -4.42 -50.35 -21.32
N HIS A 100 -4.14 -49.06 -21.53
CA HIS A 100 -4.55 -48.09 -20.52
C HIS A 100 -6.08 -48.08 -20.50
N ALA A 101 -6.69 -49.17 -20.02
CA ALA A 101 -8.05 -49.13 -19.54
C ALA A 101 -7.99 -48.40 -18.19
N GLN A 102 -7.81 -47.08 -18.23
CA GLN A 102 -8.62 -46.29 -17.31
C GLN A 102 -10.04 -46.74 -17.61
N MET A 103 -10.67 -47.46 -16.69
CA MET A 103 -12.12 -47.60 -16.71
C MET A 103 -12.68 -46.19 -16.63
N LYS A 104 -12.79 -45.52 -17.77
CA LYS A 104 -13.58 -44.31 -17.92
C LYS A 104 -15.00 -44.79 -17.69
N ILE A 105 -15.50 -44.56 -16.48
CA ILE A 105 -16.91 -44.72 -16.18
C ILE A 105 -17.65 -44.02 -17.33
N PRO A 106 -18.56 -44.71 -18.05
CA PRO A 106 -19.25 -44.12 -19.17
C PRO A 106 -19.90 -42.81 -18.71
N PRO A 107 -19.80 -41.71 -19.49
CA PRO A 107 -20.39 -40.44 -19.09
C PRO A 107 -21.89 -40.58 -18.81
N GLU A 108 -22.57 -41.46 -19.54
CA GLU A 108 -23.97 -41.82 -19.34
C GLU A 108 -24.26 -42.41 -17.95
N THR A 109 -23.35 -43.25 -17.43
CA THR A 109 -23.48 -43.85 -16.09
C THR A 109 -23.24 -42.81 -15.00
N VAL A 110 -22.25 -41.93 -15.18
CA VAL A 110 -22.01 -40.81 -14.27
C VAL A 110 -23.21 -39.88 -14.25
N GLN A 111 -23.80 -39.59 -15.41
CA GLN A 111 -24.98 -38.74 -15.54
C GLN A 111 -26.22 -39.38 -14.89
N PHE A 112 -26.39 -40.70 -15.03
CA PHE A 112 -27.45 -41.43 -14.35
C PHE A 112 -27.33 -41.37 -12.82
N TRP A 113 -26.12 -41.60 -12.28
CA TRP A 113 -25.88 -41.47 -10.84
C TRP A 113 -26.04 -40.04 -10.33
N ALA A 114 -25.56 -39.05 -11.10
CA ALA A 114 -25.74 -37.64 -10.79
C ALA A 114 -27.23 -37.27 -10.75
N ASN A 115 -28.04 -37.78 -11.67
CA ASN A 115 -29.48 -37.56 -11.68
C ASN A 115 -30.15 -38.16 -10.44
N ILE A 116 -29.86 -39.42 -10.10
CA ILE A 116 -30.40 -40.06 -8.88
C ILE A 116 -30.02 -39.27 -7.63
N LEU A 117 -28.76 -38.92 -7.51
CA LEU A 117 -28.25 -38.15 -6.37
C LEU A 117 -28.88 -36.76 -6.32
N SER A 118 -29.09 -36.10 -7.46
CA SER A 118 -29.77 -34.80 -7.53
C SER A 118 -31.22 -34.87 -7.08
N VAL A 119 -31.96 -35.92 -7.45
CA VAL A 119 -33.36 -36.13 -7.03
C VAL A 119 -33.42 -36.37 -5.53
N GLN A 120 -32.55 -37.24 -5.00
CA GLN A 120 -32.48 -37.52 -3.57
C GLN A 120 -32.07 -36.28 -2.75
N LEU A 121 -31.11 -35.50 -3.24
CA LEU A 121 -30.73 -34.24 -2.61
C LEU A 121 -31.85 -33.21 -2.66
N ARG A 122 -32.58 -33.10 -3.77
CA ARG A 122 -33.72 -32.19 -3.88
C ARG A 122 -34.88 -32.58 -2.96
N GLU A 123 -35.20 -33.87 -2.86
CA GLU A 123 -36.25 -34.37 -1.97
C GLU A 123 -35.89 -34.15 -0.49
N THR A 124 -34.65 -34.49 -0.11
CA THR A 124 -34.17 -34.24 1.26
C THR A 124 -34.11 -32.75 1.57
N THR A 125 -33.59 -31.93 0.65
CA THR A 125 -33.52 -30.47 0.82
C THR A 125 -34.91 -29.87 0.92
N THR A 126 -35.86 -30.20 0.04
CA THR A 126 -37.22 -29.64 0.10
C THR A 126 -37.99 -30.08 1.35
N ARG A 127 -37.74 -31.31 1.84
CA ARG A 127 -38.37 -31.84 3.06
C ARG A 127 -37.83 -31.19 4.34
N TYR A 128 -36.52 -30.94 4.42
CA TYR A 128 -35.88 -30.42 5.64
C TYR A 128 -35.63 -28.89 5.63
N SER A 129 -35.47 -28.26 4.46
CA SER A 129 -35.27 -26.80 4.36
C SER A 129 -36.50 -25.99 4.78
N GLY A 130 -37.69 -26.59 4.69
CA GLY A 130 -38.95 -25.89 4.96
C GLY A 130 -39.28 -24.79 3.95
N ALA A 131 -38.62 -24.72 2.79
CA ALA A 131 -38.84 -23.67 1.78
C ALA A 131 -40.33 -23.56 1.36
N ASN A 132 -41.01 -24.69 1.17
CA ASN A 132 -42.44 -24.72 0.84
C ASN A 132 -43.32 -24.21 1.98
N ILE A 133 -42.90 -24.41 3.23
CA ILE A 133 -43.63 -23.92 4.42
C ILE A 133 -43.44 -22.40 4.53
N LEU A 134 -42.22 -21.91 4.33
CA LEU A 134 -41.90 -20.48 4.32
C LEU A 134 -42.68 -19.75 3.22
N GLN A 135 -42.75 -20.31 2.00
CA GLN A 135 -43.51 -19.72 0.90
C GLN A 135 -45.01 -19.65 1.20
N LYS A 136 -45.58 -20.68 1.83
CA LYS A 136 -46.99 -20.64 2.29
C LYS A 136 -47.19 -19.59 3.37
N LYS A 137 -46.30 -19.52 4.36
CA LYS A 137 -46.38 -18.52 5.43
C LYS A 137 -46.20 -17.09 4.91
N LEU A 138 -45.35 -16.87 3.91
CA LEU A 138 -45.22 -15.57 3.25
C LEU A 138 -46.52 -15.16 2.55
N LYS A 139 -47.20 -16.10 1.87
CA LYS A 139 -48.52 -15.86 1.26
C LYS A 139 -49.61 -15.60 2.31
N ASP A 140 -49.59 -16.32 3.44
CA ASP A 140 -50.54 -16.10 4.54
C ASP A 140 -50.40 -14.67 5.12
N VAL A 141 -49.18 -14.12 5.13
CA VAL A 141 -48.84 -12.79 5.68
C VAL A 141 -48.82 -11.69 4.60
N GLU A 142 -49.07 -12.03 3.33
CA GLU A 142 -49.06 -11.09 2.21
C GLU A 142 -50.07 -9.94 2.38
N SER A 143 -51.20 -10.21 3.06
CA SER A 143 -52.18 -9.17 3.42
C SER A 143 -51.66 -8.11 4.42
N ILE A 144 -50.59 -8.43 5.15
CA ILE A 144 -49.96 -7.57 6.17
C ILE A 144 -48.70 -6.88 5.59
N ILE A 145 -48.12 -7.43 4.51
CA ILE A 145 -46.90 -6.92 3.89
C ILE A 145 -47.25 -6.08 2.67
N LYS A 146 -46.80 -4.82 2.65
CA LYS A 146 -46.90 -3.98 1.47
C LYS A 146 -45.72 -4.27 0.54
N ILE A 147 -45.99 -4.93 -0.58
CA ILE A 147 -45.02 -5.04 -1.68
C ILE A 147 -44.95 -3.66 -2.36
N VAL A 148 -43.78 -3.06 -2.35
CA VAL A 148 -43.52 -1.75 -2.97
C VAL A 148 -42.57 -1.97 -4.12
N ASP A 149 -42.99 -1.58 -5.31
CA ASP A 149 -42.10 -1.54 -6.47
C ASP A 149 -41.12 -0.39 -6.29
N ILE A 150 -39.84 -0.70 -6.42
CA ILE A 150 -38.75 0.25 -6.27
C ILE A 150 -38.22 0.56 -7.67
N ASP A 151 -38.36 1.81 -8.11
CA ASP A 151 -37.69 2.27 -9.31
C ASP A 151 -36.22 2.60 -8.99
N GLY A 152 -35.30 1.87 -9.63
CA GLY A 152 -33.87 2.09 -9.47
C GLY A 152 -33.41 3.47 -9.96
N ARG A 153 -34.11 4.09 -10.92
CA ARG A 153 -33.73 5.43 -11.41
C ARG A 153 -34.03 6.50 -10.37
N ASP A 154 -35.19 6.41 -9.74
CA ASP A 154 -35.57 7.35 -8.67
C ASP A 154 -34.65 7.17 -7.47
N GLN A 155 -34.31 5.93 -7.08
CA GLN A 155 -33.32 5.69 -6.02
C GLN A 155 -31.94 6.29 -6.31
N VAL A 156 -31.46 6.18 -7.56
CA VAL A 156 -30.17 6.77 -7.95
C VAL A 156 -30.24 8.29 -7.91
N ARG A 157 -31.37 8.89 -8.32
CA ARG A 157 -31.56 10.35 -8.24
C ARG A 157 -31.58 10.82 -6.78
N ASP A 158 -32.37 10.18 -5.93
CA ASP A 158 -32.46 10.52 -4.51
C ASP A 158 -31.08 10.36 -3.83
N PHE A 159 -30.34 9.30 -4.17
CA PHE A 159 -28.98 9.09 -3.68
C PHE A 159 -27.99 10.16 -4.18
N ALA A 160 -28.09 10.57 -5.44
CA ALA A 160 -27.26 11.64 -5.98
C ALA A 160 -27.53 12.98 -5.30
N GLU A 161 -28.79 13.31 -5.01
CA GLU A 161 -29.19 14.52 -4.28
C GLU A 161 -28.68 14.50 -2.83
N ASP A 162 -28.79 13.35 -2.15
CA ASP A 162 -28.25 13.17 -0.79
C ASP A 162 -26.72 13.32 -0.78
N MET A 163 -26.04 12.75 -1.78
CA MET A 163 -24.59 12.92 -1.96
C MET A 163 -24.22 14.38 -2.20
N GLU A 164 -24.91 15.07 -3.11
CA GLU A 164 -24.66 16.49 -3.41
C GLU A 164 -24.84 17.35 -2.16
N ARG A 165 -25.92 17.13 -1.39
CA ARG A 165 -26.19 17.86 -0.15
C ARG A 165 -25.09 17.61 0.89
N MET A 166 -24.70 16.35 1.07
CA MET A 166 -23.64 15.97 2.01
C MET A 166 -22.29 16.59 1.60
N LEU A 167 -21.87 16.42 0.34
CA LEU A 167 -20.59 16.93 -0.15
C LEU A 167 -20.59 18.47 -0.14
N GLY A 168 -21.71 19.10 -0.50
CA GLY A 168 -21.90 20.55 -0.46
C GLY A 168 -21.85 21.15 0.94
N SER A 169 -22.36 20.45 1.97
CA SER A 169 -22.19 20.87 3.38
C SER A 169 -20.72 20.91 3.77
N LYS A 170 -19.99 19.84 3.43
CA LYS A 170 -18.57 19.69 3.76
C LYS A 170 -17.73 20.72 3.01
N MET A 171 -17.99 20.93 1.72
CA MET A 171 -17.38 21.96 0.88
C MET A 171 -17.43 23.34 1.56
N LYS A 172 -18.58 23.71 2.13
CA LYS A 172 -18.76 24.98 2.87
C LYS A 172 -17.97 25.03 4.18
N SER A 173 -17.75 23.91 4.86
CA SER A 173 -16.93 23.86 6.08
C SER A 173 -15.45 24.05 5.76
N VAL A 174 -14.98 23.41 4.69
CA VAL A 174 -13.59 23.54 4.24
C VAL A 174 -13.33 24.99 3.77
N LYS A 175 -14.26 25.58 2.98
CA LYS A 175 -14.17 26.98 2.51
C LYS A 175 -14.20 28.02 3.64
N ARG A 176 -14.82 27.71 4.79
CA ARG A 176 -14.76 28.61 5.95
C ARG A 176 -13.43 28.53 6.67
N LEU A 177 -12.86 27.33 6.80
CA LEU A 177 -11.57 27.14 7.47
C LEU A 177 -10.42 27.78 6.70
N ALA A 178 -10.46 27.57 5.39
CA ALA A 178 -9.71 28.28 4.36
C ALA A 178 -9.61 29.80 4.54
N GLU A 179 -10.75 30.50 4.40
CA GLU A 179 -10.84 31.95 4.52
C GLU A 179 -10.32 32.42 5.88
N SER A 180 -10.64 31.67 6.95
CA SER A 180 -10.16 31.98 8.30
C SER A 180 -8.64 31.80 8.45
N ALA A 181 -8.04 30.85 7.74
CA ALA A 181 -6.60 30.64 7.75
C ALA A 181 -5.86 31.75 6.98
N GLU A 182 -6.40 32.17 5.83
CA GLU A 182 -5.86 33.30 5.07
C GLU A 182 -5.92 34.59 5.87
N ASP A 183 -7.06 34.88 6.50
CA ASP A 183 -7.21 36.06 7.37
C ASP A 183 -6.25 36.00 8.56
N ALA A 184 -6.12 34.84 9.22
CA ALA A 184 -5.25 34.69 10.39
C ALA A 184 -3.77 34.90 10.06
N ASP A 185 -3.27 34.42 8.91
CA ASP A 185 -1.90 34.66 8.48
C ASP A 185 -1.70 36.11 7.98
N LEU A 186 -2.68 36.68 7.27
CA LEU A 186 -2.61 38.05 6.74
C LEU A 186 -2.43 39.11 7.84
N TYR A 187 -3.10 38.94 8.98
CA TYR A 187 -2.99 39.86 10.12
C TYR A 187 -1.84 39.52 11.07
N HIS A 188 -1.04 38.49 10.78
CA HIS A 188 0.07 38.06 11.63
C HIS A 188 1.40 38.69 11.23
N ASP A 189 2.05 39.37 12.18
CA ASP A 189 3.39 39.92 11.99
C ASP A 189 4.46 38.93 12.45
N PHE A 190 5.40 38.63 11.55
CA PHE A 190 6.47 37.67 11.82
C PHE A 190 7.42 38.15 12.94
N ASN A 191 7.52 37.36 14.01
CA ASN A 191 8.41 37.65 15.14
C ASN A 191 9.41 36.51 15.37
N LYS A 192 10.72 36.79 15.22
CA LYS A 192 11.79 35.79 15.39
C LYS A 192 12.02 35.33 16.83
N THR A 193 11.64 36.15 17.82
CA THR A 193 11.86 35.87 19.24
C THR A 193 10.57 35.43 19.94
N LEU A 194 9.59 34.97 19.18
CA LEU A 194 8.34 34.46 19.73
C LEU A 194 8.60 33.14 20.47
N GLU A 195 8.28 33.12 21.77
CA GLU A 195 8.18 31.90 22.56
C GLU A 195 6.69 31.59 22.73
N PHE A 196 6.26 30.43 22.23
CA PHE A 196 4.87 30.01 22.27
C PHE A 196 4.76 28.53 22.60
N ASP A 197 4.02 28.23 23.66
CA ASP A 197 3.75 26.86 24.10
C ASP A 197 2.50 26.33 23.39
N TYR A 198 2.61 25.12 22.84
CA TYR A 198 1.52 24.42 22.17
C TYR A 198 1.50 22.94 22.52
N TYR A 199 0.35 22.31 22.32
CA TYR A 199 0.20 20.87 22.54
C TYR A 199 0.77 20.09 21.38
N ASN A 200 1.90 19.41 21.60
CA ASN A 200 2.49 18.51 20.62
C ASN A 200 1.89 17.11 20.75
N SER A 201 1.22 16.63 19.71
CA SER A 201 0.50 15.34 19.70
C SER A 201 1.39 14.14 20.09
N MET A 202 2.70 14.21 19.86
CA MET A 202 3.67 13.16 20.22
C MET A 202 4.06 13.16 21.70
N LEU A 203 4.02 14.34 22.35
CA LEU A 203 4.51 14.55 23.71
C LEU A 203 3.37 14.71 24.72
N VAL A 204 2.15 14.92 24.24
CA VAL A 204 0.97 15.07 25.09
C VAL A 204 0.83 13.90 26.08
N ASN A 205 0.59 14.22 27.35
CA ASN A 205 0.45 13.25 28.43
C ASN A 205 1.65 12.31 28.58
N THR A 206 2.87 12.75 28.23
CA THR A 206 4.10 12.06 28.63
C THR A 206 4.68 12.74 29.86
N ALA A 207 5.13 11.93 30.81
CA ALA A 207 5.80 12.39 32.02
C ALA A 207 7.25 11.93 32.00
N ASP A 208 8.16 12.79 32.49
CA ASP A 208 9.55 12.46 32.74
C ASP A 208 9.70 11.47 33.91
N GLU A 209 10.92 10.99 34.14
CA GLU A 209 11.26 10.07 35.24
C GLU A 209 10.85 10.61 36.62
N ASP A 210 10.81 11.94 36.76
CA ASP A 210 10.40 12.65 37.97
C ASP A 210 8.88 12.89 38.09
N GLY A 211 8.08 12.44 37.10
CA GLY A 211 6.63 12.59 37.08
C GLY A 211 6.12 13.97 36.63
N ASN A 212 7.01 14.87 36.20
CA ASN A 212 6.64 16.15 35.59
C ASN A 212 6.30 15.97 34.11
N PHE A 213 5.38 16.77 33.59
CA PHE A 213 5.10 16.77 32.15
C PHE A 213 6.28 17.30 31.35
N ILE A 214 6.58 16.64 30.23
CA ILE A 214 7.63 17.05 29.30
C ILE A 214 7.25 18.41 28.68
N GLU A 215 8.24 19.22 28.31
CA GLU A 215 8.03 20.46 27.55
C GLU A 215 7.17 20.20 26.29
N LEU A 216 6.12 21.00 26.05
CA LEU A 216 5.08 20.81 25.02
C LEU A 216 4.17 19.57 25.18
N GLY A 217 4.34 18.81 26.27
CA GLY A 217 3.61 17.59 26.57
C GLY A 217 2.51 17.72 27.63
N GLY A 218 2.18 18.95 28.03
CA GLY A 218 1.25 19.27 29.13
C GLY A 218 -0.08 18.50 29.14
N GLU A 219 -0.81 18.59 30.26
CA GLU A 219 -2.04 17.83 30.45
C GLU A 219 -3.08 18.12 29.37
N PHE A 220 -3.46 17.08 28.64
CA PHE A 220 -4.45 17.15 27.57
C PHE A 220 -5.53 16.08 27.80
N PRO A 221 -6.74 16.47 28.22
CA PRO A 221 -7.79 15.52 28.54
C PRO A 221 -8.27 14.81 27.27
N LEU A 222 -8.10 13.49 27.22
CA LEU A 222 -8.54 12.67 26.10
C LEU A 222 -9.69 11.76 26.51
N GLU A 223 -10.81 11.87 25.81
CA GLU A 223 -12.02 11.07 26.06
C GLU A 223 -12.26 10.10 24.91
N LYS A 224 -12.68 8.88 25.23
CA LYS A 224 -13.00 7.88 24.19
C LYS A 224 -14.31 8.24 23.51
N ASN A 225 -14.26 8.47 22.20
CA ASN A 225 -15.43 8.86 21.43
C ASN A 225 -15.81 7.79 20.39
N LYS A 226 -17.08 7.35 20.41
CA LYS A 226 -17.62 6.35 19.47
C LYS A 226 -17.55 6.81 18.02
N HIS A 227 -17.70 8.12 17.78
CA HIS A 227 -17.62 8.72 16.45
C HIS A 227 -16.25 8.52 15.80
N PHE A 228 -15.20 8.48 16.62
CA PHE A 228 -13.81 8.32 16.21
C PHE A 228 -13.30 6.89 16.50
N ASN A 229 -14.12 5.86 16.26
CA ASN A 229 -13.76 4.45 16.49
C ASN A 229 -13.30 4.14 17.93
N ASN A 230 -13.86 4.82 18.94
CA ASN A 230 -13.45 4.74 20.35
C ASN A 230 -12.00 5.16 20.63
N LEU A 231 -11.40 5.94 19.73
CA LEU A 231 -10.11 6.58 19.98
C LEU A 231 -10.23 7.64 21.08
N PRO A 232 -9.20 7.79 21.93
CA PRO A 232 -9.12 8.86 22.90
C PRO A 232 -8.83 10.18 22.16
N VAL A 233 -9.79 11.09 22.16
CA VAL A 233 -9.74 12.38 21.45
C VAL A 233 -10.12 13.53 22.37
N ASN A 234 -9.65 14.73 22.10
CA ASN A 234 -10.08 15.95 22.78
C ASN A 234 -10.93 16.82 21.84
N THR A 235 -12.23 16.94 22.13
CA THR A 235 -13.14 17.75 21.31
C THR A 235 -13.12 19.24 21.66
N LEU A 236 -12.33 19.67 22.65
CA LEU A 236 -12.23 21.08 23.06
C LEU A 236 -11.10 21.83 22.35
N GLN A 237 -10.08 21.12 21.87
CA GLN A 237 -8.90 21.76 21.30
C GLN A 237 -8.23 20.89 20.22
N SER A 238 -7.60 21.54 19.24
CA SER A 238 -6.69 20.86 18.30
C SER A 238 -5.30 20.70 18.90
N ASP A 239 -4.53 19.78 18.36
CA ASP A 239 -3.11 19.64 18.66
C ASP A 239 -2.27 19.72 17.38
N VAL A 240 -0.95 19.78 17.56
CA VAL A 240 0.01 19.95 16.48
C VAL A 240 0.99 18.79 16.47
N GLN A 241 1.19 18.22 15.29
CA GLN A 241 2.24 17.27 15.00
C GLN A 241 3.36 17.97 14.24
N VAL A 242 4.59 17.76 14.70
CA VAL A 242 5.80 18.18 13.97
C VAL A 242 6.58 16.94 13.58
N PRO A 243 6.96 16.77 12.30
CA PRO A 243 7.79 15.66 11.85
C PRO A 243 9.15 15.62 12.56
N THR A 244 9.71 14.43 12.71
CA THR A 244 10.95 14.20 13.49
C THR A 244 12.19 14.92 12.90
N ASN A 245 12.20 15.12 11.58
CA ASN A 245 13.27 15.83 10.87
C ASN A 245 13.19 17.36 10.98
N VAL A 246 12.12 17.89 11.56
CA VAL A 246 11.84 19.32 11.63
C VAL A 246 11.99 19.81 13.07
N TYR A 247 12.73 20.91 13.27
CA TYR A 247 12.98 21.45 14.60
C TYR A 247 11.76 22.23 15.14
N ASN A 248 11.16 21.74 16.21
CA ASN A 248 9.92 22.27 16.79
C ASN A 248 10.00 23.71 17.32
N LYS A 249 11.19 24.21 17.67
CA LYS A 249 11.41 25.61 18.13
C LYS A 249 11.92 26.53 17.02
N ASP A 250 11.89 26.09 15.76
CA ASP A 250 12.22 26.97 14.66
C ASP A 250 11.26 28.16 14.60
N ALA A 251 11.79 29.37 14.40
CA ALA A 251 10.99 30.59 14.41
C ALA A 251 9.86 30.57 13.36
N TYR A 252 10.07 29.99 12.18
CA TYR A 252 9.03 29.90 11.16
C TYR A 252 7.89 28.97 11.57
N ILE A 253 8.20 27.92 12.31
CA ILE A 253 7.22 26.95 12.79
C ILE A 253 6.43 27.52 13.95
N LEU A 254 7.10 28.15 14.92
CA LEU A 254 6.43 28.78 16.05
C LEU A 254 5.45 29.88 15.61
N ASN A 255 5.87 30.74 14.67
CA ASN A 255 4.95 31.74 14.10
C ASN A 255 3.76 31.09 13.41
N GLY A 256 3.99 30.02 12.63
CA GLY A 256 2.91 29.28 11.96
C GLY A 256 1.93 28.62 12.93
N ILE A 257 2.45 28.05 14.01
CA ILE A 257 1.64 27.42 15.06
C ILE A 257 0.84 28.48 15.81
N TYR A 258 1.43 29.64 16.09
CA TYR A 258 0.80 30.73 16.80
C TYR A 258 -0.43 31.28 16.07
N TRP A 259 -0.28 31.72 14.81
CA TRP A 259 -1.43 32.27 14.10
C TRP A 259 -2.49 31.20 13.79
N SER A 260 -2.08 29.94 13.59
CA SER A 260 -3.02 28.84 13.33
C SER A 260 -3.85 28.43 14.56
N GLU A 261 -3.58 29.00 15.74
CA GLU A 261 -4.44 28.83 16.93
C GLU A 261 -5.86 29.36 16.69
N ALA A 262 -6.02 30.40 15.88
CA ALA A 262 -7.32 30.97 15.50
C ALA A 262 -8.24 29.95 14.81
N LEU A 263 -7.68 28.87 14.22
CA LEU A 263 -8.44 27.81 13.57
C LEU A 263 -9.21 26.92 14.55
N ASN A 264 -8.84 26.90 15.85
CA ASN A 264 -9.53 26.11 16.87
C ASN A 264 -11.03 26.41 16.93
N ASP A 265 -11.39 27.69 16.93
CA ASP A 265 -12.79 28.11 16.98
C ASP A 265 -13.55 27.67 15.74
N VAL A 266 -12.91 27.73 14.58
CA VAL A 266 -13.51 27.33 13.31
C VAL A 266 -13.71 25.82 13.27
N PHE A 267 -12.74 25.04 13.75
CA PHE A 267 -12.86 23.59 13.87
C PHE A 267 -14.04 23.19 14.76
N MET A 268 -14.15 23.78 15.95
CA MET A 268 -15.26 23.52 16.87
C MET A 268 -16.60 23.91 16.25
N ASN A 269 -16.68 25.10 15.64
CA ASN A 269 -17.90 25.57 14.98
C ASN A 269 -18.33 24.69 13.80
N ASN A 270 -17.38 24.14 13.05
CA ASN A 270 -17.66 23.21 11.97
C ASN A 270 -18.23 21.89 12.50
N PHE A 271 -17.64 21.34 13.56
CA PHE A 271 -18.11 20.10 14.17
C PHE A 271 -19.50 20.25 14.82
N GLN A 272 -19.78 21.40 15.45
CA GLN A 272 -21.11 21.69 16.00
C GLN A 272 -22.19 21.81 14.91
N LYS A 273 -21.85 22.37 13.75
CA LYS A 273 -22.77 22.50 12.61
C LYS A 273 -23.00 21.18 11.90
N ASP A 274 -21.97 20.36 11.75
CA ASP A 274 -22.02 19.07 11.10
C ASP A 274 -21.33 17.99 11.95
N PRO A 275 -22.09 17.30 12.81
CA PRO A 275 -21.57 16.23 13.65
C PRO A 275 -21.10 15.00 12.87
N THR A 276 -21.32 14.93 11.54
CA THR A 276 -20.84 13.82 10.69
C THR A 276 -19.38 13.98 10.27
N LEU A 277 -18.79 15.16 10.49
CA LEU A 277 -17.38 15.43 10.24
C LEU A 277 -16.50 14.58 11.16
N THR A 278 -15.45 13.96 10.63
CA THR A 278 -14.48 13.20 11.45
C THR A 278 -13.31 14.10 11.81
N TRP A 279 -12.14 13.88 11.21
CA TRP A 279 -10.97 14.72 11.36
C TRP A 279 -11.15 16.01 10.60
N GLN A 280 -10.59 17.09 11.12
CA GLN A 280 -10.32 18.32 10.38
C GLN A 280 -8.85 18.58 10.59
N TYR A 281 -8.14 18.99 9.55
CA TYR A 281 -6.73 19.26 9.72
C TYR A 281 -6.25 20.39 8.85
N PHE A 282 -5.05 20.85 9.15
CA PHE A 282 -4.33 21.92 8.49
C PHE A 282 -2.88 21.46 8.34
N GLY A 283 -2.43 21.24 7.10
CA GLY A 283 -1.02 20.95 6.80
C GLY A 283 -0.31 22.21 6.34
N SER A 284 0.78 22.58 7.00
CA SER A 284 1.61 23.74 6.65
C SER A 284 2.73 23.39 5.67
N SER A 285 3.15 24.34 4.83
CA SER A 285 4.37 24.20 4.02
C SER A 285 5.64 24.11 4.85
N SER A 286 5.65 24.62 6.08
CA SER A 286 6.77 24.47 7.01
C SER A 286 6.85 23.07 7.65
N GLY A 287 5.88 22.20 7.36
CA GLY A 287 5.90 20.78 7.73
C GLY A 287 5.08 20.43 8.98
N PHE A 288 4.71 21.40 9.82
CA PHE A 288 3.80 21.12 10.94
C PHE A 288 2.37 20.85 10.45
N PHE A 289 1.68 20.01 11.20
CA PHE A 289 0.34 19.52 10.89
C PHE A 289 -0.56 19.69 12.12
N ARG A 290 -1.63 20.48 12.01
CA ARG A 290 -2.60 20.69 13.08
C ARG A 290 -3.84 19.84 12.82
N ILE A 291 -4.33 19.12 13.83
CA ILE A 291 -5.48 18.20 13.70
C ILE A 291 -6.51 18.42 14.81
N TYR A 292 -7.78 18.38 14.43
CA TYR A 292 -8.92 18.46 15.31
C TYR A 292 -9.88 17.28 15.05
N PRO A 293 -10.46 16.65 16.10
CA PRO A 293 -10.13 16.83 17.52
C PRO A 293 -8.70 16.39 17.84
N GLY A 294 -8.08 16.95 18.88
CA GLY A 294 -6.71 16.63 19.25
C GLY A 294 -6.54 15.18 19.71
N ILE A 295 -5.39 14.57 19.44
CA ILE A 295 -5.09 13.16 19.68
C ILE A 295 -3.65 12.93 20.15
N LYS A 296 -3.47 11.98 21.06
CA LYS A 296 -2.12 11.49 21.35
C LYS A 296 -1.62 10.61 20.21
N TRP A 297 -0.61 11.06 19.49
CA TRP A 297 0.05 10.28 18.46
C TRP A 297 1.09 9.35 19.09
N THR A 298 1.06 8.07 18.71
CA THR A 298 2.01 7.08 19.20
C THR A 298 3.15 6.91 18.18
N PRO A 299 4.41 7.14 18.55
CA PRO A 299 5.54 6.86 17.66
C PRO A 299 5.68 5.36 17.39
N ASP A 300 6.43 5.03 16.33
CA ASP A 300 6.84 3.66 16.05
C ASP A 300 7.76 3.11 17.16
N SER A 301 8.07 1.80 17.13
CA SER A 301 8.95 1.13 18.11
C SER A 301 10.31 1.81 18.31
N ASN A 302 10.74 2.63 17.34
CA ASN A 302 12.00 3.36 17.35
C ASN A 302 11.85 4.83 17.78
N GLY A 303 10.67 5.26 18.22
CA GLY A 303 10.42 6.64 18.65
C GLY A 303 10.25 7.65 17.50
N VAL A 304 10.23 7.19 16.25
CA VAL A 304 10.16 8.07 15.06
C VAL A 304 8.72 8.22 14.60
N ALA A 305 8.30 9.47 14.37
CA ALA A 305 7.08 9.76 13.62
C ALA A 305 7.45 9.90 12.14
N ALA A 306 7.14 8.87 11.35
CA ALA A 306 7.36 8.86 9.91
C ALA A 306 6.33 9.70 9.12
N PHE A 307 5.41 10.37 9.82
CA PHE A 307 4.37 11.17 9.19
C PHE A 307 4.87 12.60 8.91
N ASP A 308 4.89 12.97 7.62
CA ASP A 308 5.00 14.34 7.13
C ASP A 308 3.76 14.62 6.28
N CYS A 309 3.09 15.74 6.53
CA CYS A 309 1.88 16.13 5.79
C CYS A 309 2.19 16.47 4.33
N ARG A 310 3.38 16.99 4.04
CA ARG A 310 3.78 17.46 2.70
C ARG A 310 3.93 16.32 1.69
N ASN A 311 4.22 15.13 2.19
CA ASN A 311 4.43 13.93 1.37
C ASN A 311 3.12 13.17 1.10
N ARG A 312 1.98 13.66 1.61
CA ARG A 312 0.70 12.97 1.45
C ARG A 312 0.05 13.33 0.13
N ASN A 313 -0.54 12.34 -0.55
CA ASN A 313 -1.27 12.53 -1.81
C ASN A 313 -2.29 13.66 -1.71
N TRP A 314 -2.99 13.76 -0.59
CA TRP A 314 -4.00 14.80 -0.34
C TRP A 314 -3.41 16.21 -0.35
N TYR A 315 -2.21 16.38 0.22
CA TYR A 315 -1.49 17.66 0.20
C TYR A 315 -0.94 17.94 -1.20
N ILE A 316 -0.36 16.93 -1.87
CA ILE A 316 0.27 17.08 -3.19
C ILE A 316 -0.75 17.38 -4.30
N GLN A 317 -1.88 16.69 -4.29
CA GLN A 317 -2.99 16.90 -5.25
C GLN A 317 -3.64 18.27 -5.06
N ALA A 318 -3.72 18.76 -3.83
CA ALA A 318 -4.17 20.12 -3.56
C ALA A 318 -3.11 21.14 -4.01
N ALA A 319 -1.83 20.83 -3.81
CA ALA A 319 -0.73 21.75 -4.09
C ALA A 319 -0.36 21.91 -5.55
N THR A 320 -0.66 20.92 -6.38
CA THR A 320 -0.23 20.93 -7.77
C THR A 320 -1.34 20.44 -8.68
N SER A 321 -1.46 21.06 -9.84
CA SER A 321 -2.31 20.54 -10.90
C SER A 321 -1.70 19.25 -11.48
N PRO A 322 -2.52 18.43 -12.16
CA PRO A 322 -2.04 17.28 -12.94
C PRO A 322 -0.86 17.65 -13.83
N LYS A 323 0.10 16.73 -13.95
CA LYS A 323 1.39 16.98 -14.60
C LYS A 323 1.86 15.79 -15.44
N ASP A 324 2.49 16.14 -16.56
CA ASP A 324 3.17 15.23 -17.48
C ASP A 324 4.68 15.33 -17.22
N ILE A 325 5.26 14.29 -16.62
CA ILE A 325 6.66 14.29 -16.18
C ILE A 325 7.48 13.28 -16.97
N ILE A 326 8.62 13.72 -17.50
CA ILE A 326 9.65 12.82 -17.99
C ILE A 326 10.84 12.87 -17.04
N ILE A 327 11.17 11.73 -16.44
CA ILE A 327 12.34 11.57 -15.58
C ILE A 327 13.50 11.11 -16.47
N VAL A 328 14.54 11.92 -16.57
CA VAL A 328 15.72 11.69 -17.40
C VAL A 328 16.91 11.40 -16.50
N VAL A 329 17.44 10.19 -16.58
CA VAL A 329 18.44 9.66 -15.64
C VAL A 329 19.77 9.42 -16.35
N ASP A 330 20.82 9.99 -15.81
CA ASP A 330 22.20 9.71 -16.21
C ASP A 330 22.61 8.31 -15.72
N ILE A 331 22.94 7.43 -16.66
CA ILE A 331 23.50 6.10 -16.37
C ILE A 331 24.92 5.96 -16.90
N SER A 332 25.65 7.07 -17.08
CA SER A 332 27.04 7.07 -17.48
C SER A 332 27.98 6.51 -16.41
N GLY A 333 29.23 6.23 -16.78
CA GLY A 333 30.23 5.66 -15.88
C GLY A 333 30.53 6.50 -14.63
N SER A 334 30.34 7.82 -14.67
CA SER A 334 30.58 8.74 -13.54
C SER A 334 29.61 8.52 -12.38
N MET A 335 28.40 8.03 -12.69
CA MET A 335 27.35 7.74 -11.71
C MET A 335 27.60 6.45 -10.91
N LYS A 336 28.72 5.74 -11.13
CA LYS A 336 29.00 4.46 -10.48
C LYS A 336 29.09 4.58 -8.95
N GLY A 337 28.52 3.60 -8.23
CA GLY A 337 28.59 3.52 -6.78
C GLY A 337 27.50 4.33 -6.09
N LEU A 338 27.86 5.15 -5.10
CA LEU A 338 26.92 5.89 -4.24
C LEU A 338 26.01 6.84 -5.05
N LYS A 339 26.53 7.47 -6.11
CA LYS A 339 25.76 8.39 -6.97
C LYS A 339 24.56 7.69 -7.60
N MET A 340 24.72 6.50 -8.17
CA MET A 340 23.61 5.71 -8.72
C MET A 340 22.59 5.30 -7.65
N THR A 341 23.05 4.95 -6.44
CA THR A 341 22.13 4.62 -5.33
C THR A 341 21.29 5.84 -4.93
N ILE A 342 21.90 7.03 -4.85
CA ILE A 342 21.18 8.28 -4.60
C ILE A 342 20.21 8.58 -5.75
N ALA A 343 20.62 8.37 -7.01
CA ALA A 343 19.78 8.59 -8.18
C ALA A 343 18.53 7.70 -8.15
N LYS A 344 18.70 6.40 -7.91
CA LYS A 344 17.58 5.45 -7.76
C LYS A 344 16.64 5.87 -6.64
N HIS A 345 17.18 6.24 -5.48
CA HIS A 345 16.36 6.71 -4.37
C HIS A 345 15.62 8.02 -4.68
N THR A 346 16.25 8.93 -5.41
CA THR A 346 15.65 10.18 -5.88
C THR A 346 14.49 9.90 -6.84
N ILE A 347 14.66 8.99 -7.80
CA ILE A 347 13.60 8.59 -8.74
C ILE A 347 12.44 7.96 -7.99
N ASN A 348 12.71 7.03 -7.06
CA ASN A 348 11.65 6.40 -6.27
C ASN A 348 10.88 7.43 -5.44
N THR A 349 11.57 8.40 -4.84
CA THR A 349 10.95 9.50 -4.10
C THR A 349 10.11 10.39 -5.00
N ILE A 350 10.59 10.72 -6.22
CA ILE A 350 9.80 11.47 -7.21
C ILE A 350 8.55 10.68 -7.60
N LEU A 351 8.68 9.39 -7.92
CA LEU A 351 7.54 8.53 -8.25
C LEU A 351 6.53 8.45 -7.10
N ASP A 352 6.97 8.57 -5.85
CA ASP A 352 6.09 8.61 -4.69
C ASP A 352 5.28 9.89 -4.54
N THR A 353 5.70 10.97 -5.19
CA THR A 353 4.95 12.24 -5.22
C THR A 353 3.89 12.32 -6.31
N LEU A 354 3.81 11.32 -7.19
CA LEU A 354 2.86 11.33 -8.31
C LEU A 354 1.53 10.70 -7.89
N GLY A 355 0.44 11.38 -8.26
CA GLY A 355 -0.93 10.89 -8.06
C GLY A 355 -1.47 10.18 -9.30
N GLU A 356 -2.66 9.57 -9.19
CA GLU A 356 -3.31 8.86 -10.31
C GLU A 356 -3.63 9.77 -11.50
N ASN A 357 -3.78 11.08 -11.29
CA ASN A 357 -4.04 12.04 -12.38
C ASN A 357 -2.77 12.47 -13.14
N ASP A 358 -1.59 12.03 -12.70
CA ASP A 358 -0.31 12.39 -13.31
C ASP A 358 0.13 11.37 -14.35
N PHE A 359 0.89 11.83 -15.34
CA PHE A 359 1.48 10.97 -16.37
C PHE A 359 2.99 11.01 -16.28
N VAL A 360 3.63 9.85 -16.35
CA VAL A 360 5.08 9.72 -16.19
C VAL A 360 5.69 8.81 -17.25
N ASN A 361 6.93 9.10 -17.62
CA ASN A 361 7.82 8.13 -18.26
C ASN A 361 9.25 8.33 -17.75
N VAL A 362 10.02 7.24 -17.69
CA VAL A 362 11.41 7.25 -17.22
C VAL A 362 12.34 6.84 -18.36
N ILE A 363 13.34 7.68 -18.60
CA ILE A 363 14.30 7.51 -19.69
C ILE A 363 15.70 7.55 -19.09
N ALA A 364 16.51 6.56 -19.43
CA ALA A 364 17.91 6.51 -19.05
C ALA A 364 18.78 6.89 -20.27
N TYR A 365 19.86 7.64 -20.06
CA TYR A 365 20.74 8.06 -21.16
C TYR A 365 22.23 7.77 -20.89
N THR A 366 22.90 7.41 -21.99
CA THR A 366 24.36 7.28 -22.13
C THR A 366 24.77 8.02 -23.41
N ASP A 367 25.51 7.37 -24.29
CA ASP A 367 25.76 7.71 -25.69
C ASP A 367 24.50 7.57 -26.55
N TYR A 368 23.49 6.82 -26.08
CA TYR A 368 22.15 6.70 -26.65
C TYR A 368 21.08 6.81 -25.56
N VAL A 369 19.83 6.95 -25.99
CA VAL A 369 18.66 7.06 -25.12
C VAL A 369 17.99 5.69 -25.00
N ARG A 370 17.71 5.25 -23.78
CA ARG A 370 17.04 3.97 -23.48
C ARG A 370 15.80 4.21 -22.64
N TYR A 371 14.66 3.71 -23.10
CA TYR A 371 13.45 3.62 -22.28
C TYR A 371 13.67 2.62 -21.16
N VAL A 372 13.31 3.01 -19.93
CA VAL A 372 13.43 2.11 -18.76
C VAL A 372 12.47 0.93 -18.93
N GLU A 373 11.24 1.20 -19.37
CA GLU A 373 10.28 0.18 -19.80
C GLU A 373 10.20 0.12 -21.33
N PRO A 374 10.70 -0.93 -21.98
CA PRO A 374 10.67 -1.08 -23.45
C PRO A 374 9.27 -1.13 -24.06
N CYS A 375 8.24 -1.53 -23.30
CA CYS A 375 6.86 -1.60 -23.79
C CYS A 375 6.28 -0.21 -24.09
N PHE A 376 6.66 0.80 -23.29
CA PHE A 376 6.10 2.17 -23.37
C PHE A 376 6.86 3.06 -24.35
N LYS A 377 7.27 2.52 -25.51
CA LYS A 377 8.08 3.13 -26.60
C LYS A 377 7.83 4.63 -26.85
N GLY A 378 8.32 5.51 -25.99
CA GLY A 378 8.10 6.96 -26.08
C GLY A 378 6.70 7.45 -25.73
N THR A 379 5.90 6.70 -24.97
CA THR A 379 4.57 7.13 -24.51
C THR A 379 4.58 7.46 -23.03
N LEU A 380 3.83 8.49 -22.62
CA LEU A 380 3.55 8.73 -21.22
C LEU A 380 2.52 7.71 -20.72
N VAL A 381 2.65 7.28 -19.46
CA VAL A 381 1.70 6.38 -18.81
C VAL A 381 1.18 6.99 -17.53
N GLN A 382 -0.06 6.64 -17.17
CA GLN A 382 -0.67 7.12 -15.94
C GLN A 382 0.10 6.58 -14.72
N ALA A 383 0.32 7.43 -13.73
CA ALA A 383 1.08 7.11 -12.52
C ALA A 383 0.24 6.34 -11.48
N ASP A 384 -0.41 5.27 -11.91
CA ASP A 384 -1.14 4.35 -11.03
C ASP A 384 -0.20 3.62 -10.07
N LEU A 385 -0.74 3.09 -8.96
CA LEU A 385 0.04 2.33 -7.98
C LEU A 385 0.86 1.20 -8.63
N ASP A 386 0.23 0.41 -9.51
CA ASP A 386 0.88 -0.71 -10.19
C ASP A 386 2.00 -0.24 -11.14
N ASN A 387 1.76 0.83 -11.91
CA ASN A 387 2.76 1.38 -12.83
C ASN A 387 3.94 1.98 -12.07
N ARG A 388 3.68 2.69 -10.96
CA ARG A 388 4.72 3.26 -10.09
C ARG A 388 5.59 2.17 -9.48
N GLU A 389 5.01 1.13 -8.91
CA GLU A 389 5.76 0.01 -8.34
C GLU A 389 6.54 -0.75 -9.43
N HIS A 390 5.97 -0.91 -10.63
CA HIS A 390 6.68 -1.49 -11.76
C HIS A 390 7.91 -0.65 -12.17
N PHE A 391 7.78 0.68 -12.25
CA PHE A 391 8.91 1.55 -12.53
C PHE A 391 9.98 1.48 -11.44
N LYS A 392 9.61 1.39 -10.15
CA LYS A 392 10.58 1.25 -9.05
C LYS A 392 11.45 0.00 -9.22
N VAL A 393 10.84 -1.13 -9.58
CA VAL A 393 11.59 -2.38 -9.84
C VAL A 393 12.57 -2.20 -11.01
N LEU A 394 12.14 -1.59 -12.11
CA LEU A 394 13.01 -1.36 -13.27
C LEU A 394 14.13 -0.36 -13.00
N VAL A 395 13.86 0.67 -12.17
CA VAL A 395 14.85 1.65 -11.73
C VAL A 395 15.93 0.97 -10.89
N ASP A 396 15.56 0.01 -10.03
CA ASP A 396 16.51 -0.77 -9.24
C ASP A 396 17.42 -1.66 -10.11
N GLU A 397 16.95 -2.09 -11.29
CA GLU A 397 17.75 -2.84 -12.26
C GLU A 397 18.69 -1.98 -13.12
N LEU A 398 18.65 -0.64 -13.00
CA LEU A 398 19.52 0.23 -13.80
C LEU A 398 21.00 0.01 -13.46
N HIS A 399 21.82 -0.05 -14.51
CA HIS A 399 23.27 -0.27 -14.42
C HIS A 399 24.00 0.78 -15.26
N VAL A 400 25.11 1.27 -14.71
CA VAL A 400 25.96 2.28 -15.36
C VAL A 400 26.70 1.72 -16.58
N LYS A 401 26.70 2.45 -17.70
CA LYS A 401 27.38 2.12 -18.96
C LYS A 401 27.76 3.40 -19.72
N GLY A 402 28.89 3.38 -20.43
CA GLY A 402 29.24 4.43 -21.40
C GLY A 402 29.46 5.83 -20.81
N GLU A 403 29.34 6.83 -21.68
CA GLU A 403 29.49 8.27 -21.40
C GLU A 403 28.16 8.99 -21.60
N GLY A 404 27.83 9.99 -20.78
CA GLY A 404 26.52 10.65 -20.79
C GLY A 404 26.43 11.80 -21.81
N LYS A 405 25.49 11.72 -22.76
CA LYS A 405 25.19 12.82 -23.71
C LYS A 405 23.78 13.38 -23.50
N VAL A 406 23.70 14.46 -22.71
CA VAL A 406 22.44 15.12 -22.30
C VAL A 406 21.61 15.59 -23.51
N ALA A 407 22.25 16.15 -24.54
CA ALA A 407 21.56 16.72 -25.70
C ALA A 407 20.60 15.72 -26.39
N LYS A 408 20.99 14.45 -26.54
CA LYS A 408 20.14 13.42 -27.16
C LYS A 408 18.93 13.08 -26.30
N ALA A 409 19.14 12.96 -24.98
CA ALA A 409 18.08 12.67 -24.02
C ALA A 409 17.03 13.78 -23.98
N MET A 410 17.49 15.03 -24.03
CA MET A 410 16.59 16.19 -24.07
C MET A 410 15.76 16.24 -25.35
N LYS A 411 16.36 16.01 -26.53
CA LYS A 411 15.62 15.95 -27.80
C LYS A 411 14.51 14.90 -27.78
N GLU A 412 14.81 13.70 -27.27
CA GLU A 412 13.79 12.64 -27.16
C GLU A 412 12.70 13.00 -26.14
N SER A 413 13.06 13.62 -25.02
CA SER A 413 12.09 14.04 -23.99
C SER A 413 11.10 15.08 -24.53
N PHE A 414 11.58 16.10 -25.26
CA PHE A 414 10.71 17.08 -25.89
C PHE A 414 9.80 16.47 -26.95
N LYS A 415 10.32 15.49 -27.72
CA LYS A 415 9.53 14.76 -28.71
C LYS A 415 8.36 14.01 -28.05
N ILE A 416 8.61 13.30 -26.95
CA ILE A 416 7.57 12.55 -26.21
C ILE A 416 6.50 13.48 -25.66
N LEU A 417 6.89 14.60 -25.03
CA LEU A 417 5.93 15.58 -24.50
C LEU A 417 5.07 16.22 -25.59
N ASN A 418 5.66 16.50 -26.76
CA ASN A 418 4.92 17.07 -27.89
C ASN A 418 3.98 16.04 -28.54
N GLU A 419 4.42 14.79 -28.67
CA GLU A 419 3.55 13.69 -29.13
C GLU A 419 2.39 13.43 -28.17
N ALA A 420 2.62 13.48 -26.86
CA ALA A 420 1.57 13.33 -25.86
C ALA A 420 0.55 14.47 -25.93
N ALA A 421 1.02 15.71 -26.07
CA ALA A 421 0.17 16.89 -26.21
C ALA A 421 -0.69 16.84 -27.48
N THR A 422 -0.11 16.44 -28.62
CA THR A 422 -0.83 16.36 -29.91
C THR A 422 -1.85 15.22 -29.96
N LYS A 423 -1.57 14.09 -29.32
CA LYS A 423 -2.49 12.94 -29.25
C LYS A 423 -3.53 13.05 -28.13
N GLY A 424 -3.41 14.03 -27.24
CA GLY A 424 -4.25 14.13 -26.04
C GLY A 424 -4.05 12.96 -25.06
N GLN A 425 -2.86 12.33 -25.08
CA GLN A 425 -2.51 11.17 -24.25
C GLN A 425 -1.80 11.56 -22.94
N GLY A 426 -1.92 12.83 -22.52
CA GLY A 426 -1.40 13.35 -21.26
C GLY A 426 -2.44 14.20 -20.53
N SER A 427 -2.03 14.81 -19.42
CA SER A 427 -2.87 15.67 -18.60
C SER A 427 -3.23 17.01 -19.26
N LEU A 428 -2.55 17.38 -20.36
CA LEU A 428 -2.69 18.65 -21.09
C LEU A 428 -2.46 19.91 -20.23
N CYS A 429 -1.92 19.74 -19.02
CA CYS A 429 -1.70 20.79 -18.03
C CYS A 429 -0.22 21.16 -17.96
N ASN A 430 0.46 20.78 -16.88
CA ASN A 430 1.86 21.12 -16.65
C ASN A 430 2.78 20.08 -17.27
N GLN A 431 3.72 20.51 -18.11
CA GLN A 431 4.76 19.63 -18.65
C GLN A 431 6.10 19.92 -17.96
N ALA A 432 6.75 18.87 -17.47
CA ALA A 432 8.02 18.98 -16.78
C ALA A 432 9.01 17.88 -17.19
N ILE A 433 10.29 18.24 -17.24
CA ILE A 433 11.39 17.30 -17.39
C ILE A 433 12.25 17.38 -16.13
N MET A 434 12.52 16.23 -15.51
CA MET A 434 13.36 16.10 -14.33
C MET A 434 14.67 15.42 -14.74
N LEU A 435 15.75 16.20 -14.83
CA LEU A 435 17.08 15.73 -15.19
C LEU A 435 17.88 15.36 -13.93
N ILE A 436 18.30 14.12 -13.83
CA ILE A 436 19.10 13.58 -12.72
C ILE A 436 20.47 13.20 -13.26
N THR A 437 21.52 13.91 -12.83
CA THR A 437 22.89 13.75 -13.35
C THR A 437 23.93 14.17 -12.31
N ASP A 438 25.17 13.69 -12.41
CA ASP A 438 26.31 14.24 -11.65
C ASP A 438 27.07 15.34 -12.39
N GLY A 439 26.66 15.66 -13.61
CA GLY A 439 27.14 16.83 -14.35
C GLY A 439 26.72 16.86 -15.82
N ALA A 440 26.44 18.05 -16.34
CA ALA A 440 26.18 18.26 -17.76
C ALA A 440 27.45 18.77 -18.47
N MET A 441 27.99 17.97 -19.39
CA MET A 441 29.02 18.41 -20.34
C MET A 441 28.37 19.20 -21.50
N GLU A 442 29.19 20.00 -22.21
CA GLU A 442 28.77 21.04 -23.17
C GLU A 442 27.88 20.51 -24.34
N ASP A 443 27.23 21.43 -25.09
CA ASP A 443 26.31 21.18 -26.24
C ASP A 443 24.80 21.00 -25.93
N PHE A 444 24.29 21.48 -24.78
CA PHE A 444 22.85 21.43 -24.49
C PHE A 444 22.07 22.70 -24.87
N LYS A 445 22.75 23.83 -25.09
CA LYS A 445 22.10 25.13 -25.32
C LYS A 445 21.23 25.13 -26.59
N ASP A 446 21.79 24.63 -27.69
CA ASP A 446 21.13 24.55 -28.99
C ASP A 446 19.80 23.77 -28.94
N VAL A 447 19.73 22.74 -28.10
CA VAL A 447 18.51 21.93 -27.93
C VAL A 447 17.38 22.73 -27.30
N PHE A 448 17.68 23.59 -26.32
CA PHE A 448 16.67 24.41 -25.67
C PHE A 448 16.17 25.55 -26.56
N GLU A 449 17.08 26.12 -27.36
CA GLU A 449 16.73 27.11 -28.37
C GLU A 449 15.82 26.54 -29.46
N GLU A 450 16.07 25.30 -29.89
CA GLU A 450 15.29 24.61 -30.93
C GLU A 450 13.89 24.17 -30.43
N PHE A 451 13.79 23.60 -29.23
CA PHE A 451 12.57 22.90 -28.78
C PHE A 451 11.70 23.65 -27.78
N ASN A 452 12.25 24.52 -26.93
CA ASN A 452 11.49 25.11 -25.81
C ASN A 452 11.36 26.64 -25.91
N TRP A 453 12.23 27.33 -26.64
CA TRP A 453 12.20 28.79 -26.76
C TRP A 453 11.35 29.24 -27.97
N PRO A 454 10.63 30.38 -27.87
CA PRO A 454 10.65 31.38 -26.79
C PRO A 454 9.62 31.14 -25.67
N ASP A 455 8.59 30.32 -25.89
CA ASP A 455 7.44 30.19 -24.98
C ASP A 455 7.80 29.59 -23.60
N ARG A 456 8.83 28.73 -23.56
CA ARG A 456 9.28 27.98 -22.37
C ARG A 456 8.10 27.30 -21.68
N ARG A 457 7.39 26.46 -22.45
CA ARG A 457 6.20 25.74 -21.99
C ARG A 457 6.58 24.61 -21.03
N VAL A 458 7.65 23.90 -21.36
CA VAL A 458 8.15 22.78 -20.55
C VAL A 458 9.09 23.33 -19.48
N ARG A 459 8.84 22.95 -18.23
CA ARG A 459 9.70 23.31 -17.08
C ARG A 459 10.79 22.28 -16.87
N LEU A 460 11.99 22.74 -16.52
CA LEU A 460 13.11 21.84 -16.25
C LEU A 460 13.60 21.88 -14.82
N PHE A 461 13.56 20.73 -14.16
CA PHE A 461 14.12 20.52 -12.84
C PHE A 461 15.42 19.73 -12.97
N THR A 462 16.48 20.21 -12.33
CA THR A 462 17.80 19.55 -12.40
C THR A 462 18.25 19.14 -11.01
N TYR A 463 18.51 17.84 -10.85
CA TYR A 463 19.04 17.23 -9.64
C TYR A 463 20.51 16.87 -9.87
N LEU A 464 21.41 17.67 -9.28
CA LEU A 464 22.85 17.37 -9.29
C LEU A 464 23.16 16.37 -8.19
N ILE A 465 23.69 15.20 -8.55
CA ILE A 465 24.00 14.12 -7.62
C ILE A 465 25.49 14.03 -7.34
N GLY A 466 25.83 13.97 -6.05
CA GLY A 466 27.19 13.71 -5.58
C GLY A 466 27.73 14.85 -4.74
N ARG A 467 28.90 14.63 -4.14
CA ARG A 467 29.55 15.64 -3.27
C ARG A 467 30.29 16.71 -4.06
N GLU A 468 30.64 16.41 -5.31
CA GLU A 468 31.35 17.30 -6.21
C GLU A 468 30.36 18.27 -6.87
N MET A 469 30.69 19.56 -6.86
CA MET A 469 29.85 20.61 -7.45
C MET A 469 30.44 21.20 -8.74
N THR A 470 31.37 20.49 -9.38
CA THR A 470 32.13 20.98 -10.54
C THR A 470 31.26 21.36 -11.73
N PHE A 471 30.06 20.77 -11.85
CA PHE A 471 29.11 21.00 -12.94
C PHE A 471 27.81 21.70 -12.49
N ALA A 472 27.83 22.32 -11.30
CA ALA A 472 26.67 23.02 -10.75
C ALA A 472 26.22 24.19 -11.64
N ASP A 473 27.15 24.95 -12.23
CA ASP A 473 26.80 26.12 -13.05
C ASP A 473 26.00 25.73 -14.31
N ASN A 474 26.39 24.65 -14.99
CA ASN A 474 25.71 24.17 -16.20
C ASN A 474 24.30 23.66 -15.87
N THR A 475 24.18 22.82 -14.85
CA THR A 475 22.88 22.26 -14.43
C THR A 475 21.95 23.35 -13.90
N LYS A 476 22.48 24.30 -13.11
CA LYS A 476 21.73 25.48 -12.65
C LYS A 476 21.27 26.36 -13.81
N TRP A 477 22.10 26.57 -14.82
CA TRP A 477 21.73 27.33 -16.02
C TRP A 477 20.54 26.70 -16.75
N ILE A 478 20.52 25.37 -16.88
CA ILE A 478 19.43 24.61 -17.51
C ILE A 478 18.10 24.86 -16.78
N ALA A 479 18.09 24.74 -15.45
CA ALA A 479 16.88 24.96 -14.65
C ALA A 479 16.40 26.42 -14.69
N CYS A 480 17.30 27.38 -14.45
CA CYS A 480 16.96 28.81 -14.38
C CYS A 480 16.37 29.35 -15.69
N ASN A 481 16.92 28.96 -16.84
CA ASN A 481 16.44 29.46 -18.13
C ASN A 481 15.12 28.86 -18.58
N ASN A 482 14.71 27.73 -18.01
CA ASN A 482 13.49 27.00 -18.38
C ASN A 482 12.44 27.01 -17.26
N LYS A 483 12.39 28.06 -16.45
CA LYS A 483 11.36 28.28 -15.40
C LYS A 483 11.21 27.12 -14.40
N GLY A 484 12.29 26.38 -14.11
CA GLY A 484 12.27 25.31 -13.13
C GLY A 484 13.16 25.60 -11.92
N TYR A 485 13.72 24.54 -11.31
CA TYR A 485 14.49 24.63 -10.07
C TYR A 485 15.73 23.73 -10.09
N TYR A 486 16.79 24.19 -9.43
CA TYR A 486 18.05 23.47 -9.27
C TYR A 486 18.16 22.98 -7.83
N THR A 487 18.49 21.71 -7.68
CA THR A 487 18.68 21.06 -6.38
C THR A 487 19.95 20.23 -6.39
N HIS A 488 20.71 20.30 -5.30
CA HIS A 488 21.93 19.53 -5.11
C HIS A 488 21.68 18.45 -4.05
N ILE A 489 21.92 17.20 -4.40
CA ILE A 489 21.70 16.05 -3.52
C ILE A 489 23.03 15.36 -3.26
N SER A 490 23.52 15.51 -2.03
CA SER A 490 24.81 14.99 -1.61
C SER A 490 24.71 13.66 -0.85
N THR A 491 23.62 13.48 -0.09
CA THR A 491 23.37 12.28 0.72
C THR A 491 21.97 11.70 0.46
N LEU A 492 21.74 10.48 0.96
CA LEU A 492 20.42 9.83 0.88
C LEU A 492 19.38 10.52 1.78
N ALA A 493 19.79 11.13 2.89
CA ALA A 493 18.88 11.82 3.80
C ALA A 493 18.31 13.10 3.18
N ASP A 494 19.11 13.79 2.37
CA ASP A 494 18.72 15.05 1.73
C ASP A 494 17.69 14.86 0.61
N VAL A 495 17.47 13.62 0.14
CA VAL A 495 16.62 13.33 -1.03
C VAL A 495 15.17 13.75 -0.79
N GLN A 496 14.61 13.40 0.37
CA GLN A 496 13.18 13.62 0.64
C GLN A 496 12.81 15.10 0.62
N GLU A 497 13.59 15.95 1.30
CA GLU A 497 13.32 17.38 1.39
C GLU A 497 13.55 18.09 0.04
N ASN A 498 14.67 17.79 -0.63
CA ASN A 498 15.02 18.45 -1.88
C ASN A 498 14.09 18.09 -3.05
N VAL A 499 13.57 16.86 -3.10
CA VAL A 499 12.60 16.48 -4.14
C VAL A 499 11.30 17.26 -3.95
N MET A 500 10.82 17.50 -2.73
CA MET A 500 9.54 18.19 -2.53
C MET A 500 9.55 19.66 -2.99
N GLU A 501 10.73 20.28 -3.14
CA GLU A 501 10.87 21.66 -3.62
C GLU A 501 10.32 21.90 -5.04
N TYR A 502 10.28 20.89 -5.91
CA TYR A 502 9.72 21.10 -7.26
C TYR A 502 8.21 21.40 -7.21
N LEU A 503 7.50 20.84 -6.24
CA LEU A 503 6.08 21.14 -5.99
C LEU A 503 5.91 22.63 -5.69
N HIS A 504 6.91 23.24 -5.04
CA HIS A 504 6.89 24.67 -4.76
C HIS A 504 6.88 25.53 -6.02
N VAL A 505 7.60 25.12 -7.07
CA VAL A 505 7.61 25.84 -8.34
C VAL A 505 6.36 25.56 -9.16
N LEU A 506 5.86 24.32 -9.16
CA LEU A 506 4.69 23.93 -9.96
C LEU A 506 3.40 24.64 -9.56
N SER A 507 3.20 24.92 -8.28
CA SER A 507 1.95 25.56 -7.84
C SER A 507 1.86 27.06 -8.14
N ARG A 508 2.96 27.76 -8.45
CA ARG A 508 2.99 29.23 -8.58
C ARG A 508 1.90 29.81 -9.51
N PRO A 509 1.57 29.21 -10.68
CA PRO A 509 0.51 29.72 -11.53
C PRO A 509 -0.89 29.56 -10.94
N MET A 510 -1.14 28.50 -10.15
CA MET A 510 -2.44 28.27 -9.53
C MET A 510 -2.76 29.39 -8.54
N VAL A 511 -1.75 29.82 -7.78
CA VAL A 511 -1.86 30.92 -6.82
C VAL A 511 -2.22 32.24 -7.50
N ILE A 512 -1.63 32.52 -8.67
CA ILE A 512 -1.89 33.78 -9.40
C ILE A 512 -3.35 33.87 -9.89
N ASN A 513 -3.99 32.73 -10.16
CA ASN A 513 -5.38 32.69 -10.64
C ASN A 513 -6.43 32.98 -9.55
N HIS A 514 -6.06 33.09 -8.26
CA HIS A 514 -6.96 33.39 -7.13
C HIS A 514 -8.23 32.52 -7.05
N ASN A 515 -8.23 31.34 -7.68
CA ASN A 515 -9.36 30.42 -7.67
C ASN A 515 -9.12 29.31 -6.64
N HIS A 516 -10.02 29.20 -5.68
CA HIS A 516 -10.02 28.12 -4.68
C HIS A 516 -10.84 26.92 -5.20
N ASP A 517 -10.23 26.13 -6.07
CA ASP A 517 -10.85 24.90 -6.57
C ASP A 517 -10.77 23.78 -5.51
N ILE A 518 -11.88 23.07 -5.34
CA ILE A 518 -12.01 21.97 -4.37
C ILE A 518 -11.77 20.65 -5.09
N ILE A 519 -10.81 19.87 -4.59
CA ILE A 519 -10.39 18.62 -5.19
C ILE A 519 -10.66 17.46 -4.21
N TRP A 520 -11.10 16.35 -4.77
CA TRP A 520 -11.37 15.10 -4.06
C TRP A 520 -10.23 14.13 -4.30
N THR A 521 -9.69 13.55 -3.23
CA THR A 521 -8.68 12.51 -3.37
C THR A 521 -9.31 11.16 -3.62
N GLU A 522 -8.52 10.23 -4.16
CA GLU A 522 -8.82 8.81 -4.09
C GLU A 522 -8.99 8.34 -2.64
N ALA A 523 -9.64 7.19 -2.47
CA ALA A 523 -9.81 6.61 -1.15
C ALA A 523 -8.50 5.97 -0.67
N TYR A 524 -8.06 6.30 0.54
CA TYR A 524 -6.84 5.76 1.14
C TYR A 524 -7.05 5.38 2.62
N MET A 525 -6.07 4.69 3.20
CA MET A 525 -6.10 4.30 4.60
C MET A 525 -5.53 5.41 5.50
N ASP A 526 -6.35 5.91 6.40
CA ASP A 526 -5.97 6.99 7.32
C ASP A 526 -4.84 6.56 8.28
N THR A 527 -3.80 7.39 8.35
CA THR A 527 -2.61 7.16 9.17
C THR A 527 -2.89 7.25 10.65
N VAL A 528 -3.89 8.04 11.06
CA VAL A 528 -4.30 8.17 12.48
C VAL A 528 -4.81 6.83 13.03
N VAL A 529 -5.38 5.98 12.15
CA VAL A 529 -5.99 4.69 12.52
C VAL A 529 -4.96 3.54 12.51
N SER A 530 -3.79 3.77 11.90
CA SER A 530 -2.82 2.71 11.58
C SER A 530 -2.10 2.10 12.81
N THR A 531 -1.98 2.82 13.93
CA THR A 531 -1.29 2.31 15.12
C THR A 531 -2.17 1.50 16.07
N ALA A 532 -3.50 1.63 16.03
CA ALA A 532 -4.39 0.97 16.99
C ALA A 532 -5.20 -0.23 16.42
N ALA A 533 -5.49 -0.26 15.12
CA ALA A 533 -6.51 -1.16 14.58
C ALA A 533 -5.99 -2.46 13.91
N ILE A 534 -4.70 -2.56 13.59
CA ILE A 534 -4.18 -3.70 12.80
C ILE A 534 -4.22 -5.03 13.57
N LEU A 535 -4.27 -5.02 14.91
CA LEU A 535 -4.26 -6.24 15.71
C LEU A 535 -5.63 -6.89 15.94
N THR A 536 -6.76 -6.24 15.59
CA THR A 536 -8.10 -6.82 15.90
C THR A 536 -9.13 -6.84 14.77
N GLN A 537 -8.84 -6.30 13.58
CA GLN A 537 -9.89 -6.16 12.56
C GLN A 537 -9.49 -6.73 11.18
N TRP A 538 -9.61 -8.05 11.04
CA TRP A 538 -9.77 -8.71 9.73
C TRP A 538 -11.22 -8.59 9.21
N ALA A 539 -11.89 -7.48 9.50
CA ALA A 539 -13.26 -7.21 9.09
C ALA A 539 -13.32 -5.80 8.47
N LEU A 540 -13.37 -5.79 7.14
CA LEU A 540 -13.67 -4.66 6.25
C LEU A 540 -12.57 -3.58 6.17
N PRO A 541 -11.87 -3.44 5.03
CA PRO A 541 -11.08 -2.25 4.75
C PRO A 541 -12.04 -1.06 4.64
N ASN A 542 -12.08 -0.23 5.67
CA ASN A 542 -12.82 1.02 5.67
C ASN A 542 -12.03 2.04 4.81
N ASN A 543 -12.26 1.99 3.50
CA ASN A 543 -11.72 2.95 2.56
C ASN A 543 -12.33 4.34 2.85
N CYS A 544 -11.51 5.30 3.26
CA CYS A 544 -11.93 6.70 3.48
C CYS A 544 -11.42 7.55 2.33
N SER A 545 -12.29 8.41 1.76
CA SER A 545 -11.86 9.50 0.89
C SER A 545 -11.70 10.79 1.70
N THR A 546 -10.76 11.61 1.24
CA THR A 546 -10.29 12.77 1.97
C THR A 546 -10.46 14.04 1.14
N PHE A 547 -10.77 15.14 1.82
CA PHE A 547 -11.31 16.36 1.21
C PHE A 547 -10.28 17.50 1.17
N CYS A 548 -9.49 17.73 0.14
CA CYS A 548 -8.47 18.80 0.25
C CYS A 548 -8.86 20.13 -0.39
N LEU A 549 -8.65 21.21 0.37
CA LEU A 549 -8.67 22.58 -0.13
C LEU A 549 -7.29 23.22 -0.02
N PHE A 550 -6.94 24.06 -1.00
CA PHE A 550 -5.63 24.70 -1.10
C PHE A 550 -5.69 26.24 -1.03
N PHE A 551 -4.75 26.88 -0.32
CA PHE A 551 -4.70 28.34 -0.10
C PHE A 551 -3.30 28.93 -0.30
N GLN A 552 -3.24 30.21 -0.73
CA GLN A 552 -2.04 31.06 -0.59
C GLN A 552 -2.34 32.58 -0.71
N ASP A 553 -1.68 33.36 0.17
CA ASP A 553 -1.66 34.82 0.35
C ASP A 553 -1.18 35.65 -0.88
N PRO A 554 -1.89 36.72 -1.29
CA PRO A 554 -1.52 37.60 -2.40
C PRO A 554 -0.51 38.73 -2.06
N ASN A 555 -0.07 38.94 -0.82
CA ASN A 555 0.74 40.11 -0.45
C ASN A 555 2.18 39.80 0.01
N LEU A 556 3.04 39.26 -0.87
CA LEU A 556 4.50 39.45 -0.74
C LEU A 556 5.25 39.26 -2.07
N HIS A 557 6.10 40.26 -2.37
CA HIS A 557 6.92 40.39 -3.57
C HIS A 557 7.58 39.08 -4.06
N PHE A 558 7.58 38.94 -5.40
CA PHE A 558 8.06 37.88 -6.31
C PHE A 558 9.38 37.13 -6.02
N LEU A 559 10.09 37.39 -4.93
CA LEU A 559 11.41 36.79 -4.63
C LEU A 559 11.49 36.03 -3.29
N TRP A 560 10.41 35.98 -2.49
CA TRP A 560 10.40 35.37 -1.14
C TRP A 560 9.17 34.49 -0.83
N LEU A 561 8.51 33.95 -1.86
CA LEU A 561 7.27 33.19 -1.72
C LEU A 561 7.50 31.74 -1.24
N GLN A 562 7.83 31.60 0.04
CA GLN A 562 7.76 30.33 0.80
C GLN A 562 6.63 30.33 1.85
N ARG A 563 5.76 31.34 1.86
CA ARG A 563 4.73 31.46 2.90
C ARG A 563 3.48 30.65 2.57
N GLN A 564 3.46 29.49 3.21
CA GLN A 564 2.32 28.72 3.70
C GLN A 564 1.31 28.27 2.65
N ARG A 565 1.56 27.03 2.24
CA ARG A 565 0.56 26.20 1.57
C ARG A 565 -0.18 25.45 2.64
N VAL A 566 -1.48 25.58 2.56
CA VAL A 566 -2.41 25.02 3.53
C VAL A 566 -3.23 24.00 2.79
N ALA A 567 -3.22 22.77 3.28
CA ALA A 567 -4.22 21.81 2.85
C ALA A 567 -5.09 21.41 4.04
N VAL A 568 -6.40 21.64 3.87
CA VAL A 568 -7.42 21.27 4.84
C VAL A 568 -8.11 20.02 4.38
N ALA A 569 -8.23 19.00 5.22
CA ALA A 569 -9.10 17.89 4.90
C ALA A 569 -9.87 17.26 6.05
N PHE A 570 -10.83 16.42 5.64
CA PHE A 570 -11.70 15.64 6.50
C PHE A 570 -11.76 14.19 6.03
N ASN A 571 -12.03 13.23 6.93
CA ASN A 571 -12.34 11.84 6.55
C ASN A 571 -13.85 11.55 6.68
N HIS A 572 -14.34 10.50 6.01
CA HIS A 572 -15.73 10.08 6.17
C HIS A 572 -15.91 8.56 6.09
N ILE A 573 -16.78 8.04 6.96
CA ILE A 573 -17.21 6.63 6.99
C ILE A 573 -18.44 6.48 6.09
N CYS A 574 -18.40 5.54 5.14
CA CYS A 574 -19.52 5.17 4.27
C CYS A 574 -20.75 4.66 5.06
N HIS A 575 -21.57 5.56 5.61
CA HIS A 575 -22.87 5.21 6.19
C HIS A 575 -24.02 5.23 5.17
N LEU A 576 -23.80 5.77 3.96
CA LEU A 576 -24.82 5.89 2.92
C LEU A 576 -24.95 4.65 2.01
N THR A 577 -24.06 3.65 2.12
CA THR A 577 -24.03 2.47 1.22
C THR A 577 -24.92 1.31 1.68
N LEU A 578 -25.71 1.48 2.74
CA LEU A 578 -26.36 0.37 3.44
C LEU A 578 -27.52 -0.34 2.70
N PRO A 579 -28.23 0.22 1.69
CA PRO A 579 -29.25 -0.57 1.00
C PRO A 579 -28.70 -1.44 -0.13
N CYS A 580 -27.83 -0.93 -1.01
CA CYS A 580 -27.45 -1.65 -2.24
C CYS A 580 -26.46 -2.79 -2.01
N LEU A 581 -25.53 -2.67 -1.05
CA LEU A 581 -24.56 -3.72 -0.76
C LEU A 581 -25.15 -4.91 0.03
N LYS A 582 -26.28 -4.71 0.74
CA LYS A 582 -26.97 -5.80 1.44
C LYS A 582 -27.69 -6.76 0.49
N VAL A 583 -27.98 -6.35 -0.76
CA VAL A 583 -28.71 -7.20 -1.71
C VAL A 583 -27.78 -8.20 -2.42
N ASN A 584 -26.49 -7.88 -2.60
CA ASN A 584 -25.55 -8.76 -3.32
C ASN A 584 -24.85 -9.82 -2.45
N CYS A 585 -25.11 -9.89 -1.14
CA CYS A 585 -24.60 -10.96 -0.26
C CYS A 585 -25.58 -12.13 -0.04
N LEU A 586 -26.71 -12.16 -0.75
CA LEU A 586 -27.75 -13.20 -0.62
C LEU A 586 -28.05 -13.97 -1.92
N LEU A 587 -27.17 -13.90 -2.93
CA LEU A 587 -27.23 -14.75 -4.12
C LEU A 587 -26.17 -15.84 -4.10
#